data_AF-A0A165I1A1-F1
#
_entry.id   AF-A0A165I1A1-F1
#
_cell.length_a   1.000
_cell.length_b   1.000
_cell.length_c   1.000
_cell.angle_alpha   90.00
_cell.angle_beta   90.00
_cell.angle_gamma   90.00
#
_symmetry.space_group_name_H-M   'P 1'
#
loop_
_entity.id
_entity.type
_entity.pdbx_description
1 polymer ?
#
loop_
_entity_poly.entity_id
_entity_poly.type
_entity_poly.pdbx_seq_one_letter_code
_entity_poly.pdbx_strand_id
1 'polypeptide(L)'
;MPTDDNTSQTAVSRYPKEMPAHWKGEFPAAHLYVRPLLEGTWKILCLIAWGTPTLELRWASVRAETEEEHTQYLDGISKRLQTTTLVASLLLASNAALLTTEPPLSGQIVNYTAHGPYICLWVSFGLLLGAVIVGSGIISLMATCTREFSHDACEMASDTPVMGNGRCIALKITPDEEDRGLVGRWSAGVAGRTIATLSPLAIDDDMKGSLRNVAFTLVVTICQYVTASLLPPNVSHLDVRSALEARDCVATTCQCTGIRTGLFCGDGAFNCKVGNVYQCGENGQISCDYGFRESCPDCTVVFCE
;
A
#
# COMPACT_ATOMS: atom_id res chain seq x y z
N MET A 1 -48.17 -45.78 18.50
CA MET A 1 -47.96 -44.39 18.06
C MET A 1 -46.68 -44.39 17.24
N PRO A 2 -46.75 -44.30 15.90
CA PRO A 2 -45.56 -44.18 15.08
C PRO A 2 -45.08 -42.73 15.13
N THR A 3 -43.82 -42.56 15.52
CA THR A 3 -43.06 -41.31 15.44
C THR A 3 -42.46 -41.21 14.05
N ASP A 4 -43.23 -40.67 13.12
CA ASP A 4 -42.74 -40.27 11.81
C ASP A 4 -42.66 -38.75 11.77
N ASP A 5 -41.45 -38.21 11.90
CA ASP A 5 -41.10 -36.99 11.15
C ASP A 5 -39.59 -36.88 10.97
N ASN A 6 -39.02 -37.85 10.25
CA ASN A 6 -37.69 -37.77 9.65
C ASN A 6 -37.74 -36.85 8.41
N THR A 7 -38.33 -35.67 8.55
CA THR A 7 -38.21 -34.58 7.57
C THR A 7 -36.85 -33.91 7.80
N SER A 8 -35.78 -34.69 7.64
CA SER A 8 -34.47 -34.15 7.30
C SER A 8 -34.61 -33.54 5.92
N GLN A 9 -35.07 -32.29 5.89
CA GLN A 9 -34.90 -31.41 4.76
C GLN A 9 -33.41 -31.45 4.42
N THR A 10 -33.05 -32.26 3.44
CA THR A 10 -31.88 -32.01 2.61
C THR A 10 -32.09 -30.61 2.06
N ALA A 11 -31.57 -29.62 2.79
CA ALA A 11 -31.48 -28.26 2.34
C ALA A 11 -30.74 -28.33 1.00
N VAL A 12 -31.50 -28.28 -0.08
CA VAL A 12 -30.97 -28.32 -1.43
C VAL A 12 -30.01 -27.13 -1.50
N SER A 13 -28.71 -27.43 -1.56
CA SER A 13 -27.67 -26.43 -1.69
C SER A 13 -28.03 -25.54 -2.87
N ARG A 14 -28.47 -24.31 -2.60
CA ARG A 14 -28.95 -23.35 -3.62
C ARG A 14 -27.82 -22.84 -4.51
N TYR A 15 -26.59 -23.23 -4.22
CA TYR A 15 -25.42 -22.73 -4.92
C TYR A 15 -25.09 -23.59 -6.13
N PRO A 16 -24.82 -22.98 -7.29
CA PRO A 16 -24.34 -23.73 -8.45
C PRO A 16 -23.07 -24.50 -8.08
N LYS A 17 -23.04 -25.77 -8.46
CA LYS A 17 -21.91 -26.68 -8.21
C LYS A 17 -20.62 -26.24 -8.92
N GLU A 18 -20.73 -25.34 -9.89
CA GLU A 18 -19.58 -24.82 -10.63
C GLU A 18 -19.43 -23.32 -10.40
N MET A 19 -18.18 -22.89 -10.26
CA MET A 19 -17.85 -21.47 -10.13
C MET A 19 -18.18 -20.74 -11.44
N PRO A 20 -18.85 -19.56 -11.39
CA PRO A 20 -19.15 -18.78 -12.57
C PRO A 20 -17.92 -18.50 -13.44
N ALA A 21 -18.07 -18.56 -14.77
CA ALA A 21 -16.94 -18.41 -15.70
C ALA A 21 -16.16 -17.09 -15.52
N HIS A 22 -16.86 -15.99 -15.17
CA HIS A 22 -16.23 -14.69 -14.96
C HIS A 22 -15.35 -14.61 -13.69
N TRP A 23 -15.43 -15.59 -12.79
CA TRP A 23 -14.60 -15.68 -11.57
C TRP A 23 -13.36 -16.56 -11.77
N LYS A 24 -13.31 -17.34 -12.85
CA LYS A 24 -12.16 -18.22 -13.17
C LYS A 24 -10.91 -17.43 -13.56
N GLY A 25 -11.04 -16.14 -13.87
CA GLY A 25 -9.95 -15.31 -14.37
C GLY A 25 -9.55 -15.66 -15.80
N GLU A 26 -10.44 -16.33 -16.53
CA GLU A 26 -10.27 -16.60 -17.96
C GLU A 26 -10.85 -15.43 -18.76
N PHE A 27 -10.04 -14.81 -19.60
CA PHE A 27 -10.45 -13.67 -20.42
C PHE A 27 -10.51 -14.06 -21.91
N PRO A 28 -11.46 -14.91 -22.34
CA PRO A 28 -11.51 -15.41 -23.72
C PRO A 28 -11.76 -14.30 -24.75
N ALA A 29 -12.36 -13.18 -24.33
CA ALA A 29 -12.63 -12.02 -25.19
C ALA A 29 -11.43 -11.04 -25.31
N ALA A 30 -10.35 -11.23 -24.54
CA ALA A 30 -9.21 -10.33 -24.55
C ALA A 30 -8.27 -10.58 -25.74
N HIS A 31 -7.62 -9.53 -26.23
CA HIS A 31 -6.64 -9.61 -27.32
C HIS A 31 -5.44 -10.50 -26.94
N LEU A 32 -4.90 -11.25 -27.91
CA LEU A 32 -3.85 -12.27 -27.72
C LEU A 32 -2.63 -11.78 -26.92
N TYR A 33 -2.20 -10.53 -27.13
CA TYR A 33 -1.07 -9.92 -26.40
C TYR A 33 -1.40 -9.47 -24.97
N VAL A 34 -2.64 -9.08 -24.69
CA VAL A 34 -3.05 -8.54 -23.38
C VAL A 34 -3.48 -9.66 -22.43
N ARG A 35 -3.93 -10.78 -22.98
CA ARG A 35 -4.36 -11.96 -22.21
C ARG A 35 -3.36 -12.44 -21.15
N PRO A 36 -2.06 -12.68 -21.45
CA PRO A 36 -1.12 -13.14 -20.41
C PRO A 36 -0.89 -12.08 -19.32
N LEU A 37 -0.97 -10.79 -19.68
CA LEU A 37 -0.88 -9.71 -18.70
C LEU A 37 -2.09 -9.71 -17.76
N LEU A 38 -3.30 -9.77 -18.30
CA LEU A 38 -4.54 -9.83 -17.52
C LEU A 38 -4.60 -11.06 -16.61
N GLU A 39 -4.27 -12.24 -17.14
CA GLU A 39 -4.23 -13.48 -16.35
C GLU A 39 -3.14 -13.42 -15.27
N GLY A 40 -1.97 -12.86 -15.57
CA GLY A 40 -0.90 -12.64 -14.61
C GLY A 40 -1.32 -11.67 -13.49
N THR A 41 -1.85 -10.51 -13.86
CA THR A 41 -2.35 -9.50 -12.91
C THR A 41 -3.48 -10.07 -12.05
N TRP A 42 -4.42 -10.80 -12.63
CA TRP A 42 -5.49 -11.46 -11.87
C TRP A 42 -4.94 -12.45 -10.85
N LYS A 43 -4.03 -13.35 -11.25
CA LYS A 43 -3.39 -14.31 -10.33
C LYS A 43 -2.63 -13.61 -9.20
N ILE A 44 -1.92 -12.53 -9.52
CA ILE A 44 -1.21 -11.72 -8.52
C ILE A 44 -2.22 -11.07 -7.56
N LEU A 45 -3.32 -10.50 -8.06
CA LEU A 45 -4.38 -9.93 -7.23
C LEU A 45 -5.03 -11.00 -6.33
N CYS A 46 -5.31 -12.20 -6.87
CA CYS A 46 -5.81 -13.31 -6.06
C CYS A 46 -4.80 -13.75 -5.01
N LEU A 47 -3.51 -13.81 -5.36
CA LEU A 47 -2.46 -14.19 -4.44
C LEU A 47 -2.31 -13.15 -3.31
N ILE A 48 -2.41 -11.86 -3.63
CA ILE A 48 -2.36 -10.77 -2.64
C ILE A 48 -3.60 -10.78 -1.75
N ALA A 49 -4.80 -10.91 -2.34
CA ALA A 49 -6.06 -10.81 -1.62
C ALA A 49 -6.36 -12.07 -0.77
N TRP A 50 -6.05 -13.25 -1.30
CA TRP A 50 -6.50 -14.54 -0.74
C TRP A 50 -5.35 -15.52 -0.44
N GLY A 51 -4.10 -15.16 -0.74
CA GLY A 51 -2.95 -16.06 -0.57
C GLY A 51 -2.92 -17.24 -1.55
N THR A 52 -3.77 -17.25 -2.56
CA THR A 52 -3.86 -18.32 -3.57
C THR A 52 -3.99 -17.75 -4.97
N PRO A 53 -3.37 -18.35 -6.00
CA PRO A 53 -3.41 -17.82 -7.36
C PRO A 53 -4.76 -18.02 -8.05
N THR A 54 -5.68 -18.78 -7.45
CA THR A 54 -6.97 -19.18 -8.03
C THR A 54 -8.08 -19.06 -7.01
N LEU A 55 -9.25 -18.57 -7.42
CA LEU A 55 -10.40 -18.45 -6.53
C LEU A 55 -11.09 -19.77 -6.19
N GLU A 56 -10.73 -20.87 -6.86
CA GLU A 56 -11.40 -22.17 -6.69
C GLU A 56 -11.36 -22.71 -5.26
N LEU A 57 -10.21 -22.56 -4.58
CA LEU A 57 -10.09 -22.97 -3.18
C LEU A 57 -11.01 -22.15 -2.28
N ARG A 58 -11.16 -20.85 -2.57
CA ARG A 58 -12.06 -19.97 -1.82
C ARG A 58 -13.52 -20.31 -2.11
N TRP A 59 -13.86 -20.55 -3.37
CA TRP A 59 -15.19 -20.99 -3.78
C TRP A 59 -15.57 -22.33 -3.15
N ALA A 60 -14.63 -23.26 -3.01
CA ALA A 60 -14.84 -24.50 -2.27
C ALA A 60 -15.12 -24.22 -0.79
N SER A 61 -14.38 -23.31 -0.15
CA SER A 61 -14.60 -22.93 1.27
C SER A 61 -15.95 -22.24 1.53
N VAL A 62 -16.46 -21.46 0.57
CA VAL A 62 -17.78 -20.82 0.67
C VAL A 62 -18.89 -21.87 0.55
N ARG A 63 -18.64 -22.96 -0.17
CA ARG A 63 -19.57 -24.07 -0.34
C ARG A 63 -19.45 -25.15 0.74
N ALA A 64 -18.53 -25.02 1.69
CA ALA A 64 -18.46 -25.93 2.81
C ALA A 64 -19.81 -25.90 3.54
N GLU A 65 -20.50 -27.03 3.56
CA GLU A 65 -21.83 -27.13 4.18
C GLU A 65 -21.70 -26.98 5.71
N THR A 66 -20.60 -27.46 6.27
CA THR A 66 -20.30 -27.47 7.70
C THR A 66 -19.76 -26.12 8.19
N GLU A 67 -20.30 -25.64 9.30
CA GLU A 67 -19.84 -24.41 9.97
C GLU A 67 -18.43 -24.56 10.55
N GLU A 68 -18.06 -25.79 10.93
CA GLU A 68 -16.75 -26.12 11.50
C GLU A 68 -15.61 -25.91 10.48
N GLU A 69 -15.78 -26.34 9.23
CA GLU A 69 -14.78 -26.12 8.17
C GLU A 69 -14.60 -24.63 7.86
N HIS A 70 -15.71 -23.88 7.86
CA HIS A 70 -15.69 -22.44 7.63
C HIS A 70 -14.94 -21.71 8.76
N THR A 71 -15.28 -22.01 10.02
CA THR A 71 -14.63 -21.38 11.18
C THR A 71 -13.16 -21.74 11.29
N GLN A 72 -12.77 -22.99 11.03
CA GLN A 72 -11.37 -23.41 11.02
C GLN A 72 -10.55 -22.68 9.94
N TYR A 73 -11.14 -22.46 8.77
CA TYR A 73 -10.50 -21.69 7.70
C TYR A 73 -10.35 -20.21 8.10
N LEU A 74 -11.40 -19.59 8.66
CA LEU A 74 -11.36 -18.21 9.11
C LEU A 74 -10.33 -17.98 10.22
N ASP A 75 -10.21 -18.90 11.16
CA ASP A 75 -9.19 -18.87 12.21
C ASP A 75 -7.78 -18.89 11.62
N GLY A 76 -7.56 -19.74 10.61
CA GLY A 76 -6.30 -19.81 9.86
C GLY A 76 -5.92 -18.49 9.18
N ILE A 77 -6.88 -17.77 8.58
CA ILE A 77 -6.65 -16.44 8.00
C ILE A 77 -6.40 -15.41 9.08
N SER A 78 -7.24 -15.38 10.11
CA SER A 78 -7.17 -14.44 11.22
C SER A 78 -5.78 -14.47 11.86
N LYS A 79 -5.27 -15.68 12.14
CA LYS A 79 -3.94 -15.87 12.70
C LYS A 79 -2.83 -15.31 11.81
N ARG A 80 -2.91 -15.49 10.49
CA ARG A 80 -1.91 -14.97 9.54
C ARG A 80 -2.00 -13.44 9.38
N LEU A 81 -3.20 -12.87 9.38
CA LEU A 81 -3.40 -11.43 9.33
C LEU A 81 -2.89 -10.76 10.61
N GLN A 82 -3.13 -11.39 11.76
CA GLN A 82 -2.64 -10.89 13.04
C GLN A 82 -1.10 -10.88 13.10
N THR A 83 -0.44 -11.97 12.70
CA THR A 83 1.03 -12.00 12.67
C THR A 83 1.61 -10.98 11.69
N THR A 84 1.01 -10.83 10.50
CA THR A 84 1.48 -9.86 9.50
C THR A 84 1.29 -8.42 9.98
N THR A 85 0.14 -8.11 10.61
CA THR A 85 -0.14 -6.79 11.17
C THR A 85 0.83 -6.45 12.31
N LEU A 86 1.15 -7.43 13.17
CA LEU A 86 2.15 -7.26 14.22
C LEU A 86 3.54 -6.95 13.63
N VAL A 87 3.99 -7.72 12.64
CA VAL A 87 5.29 -7.47 11.97
C VAL A 87 5.30 -6.09 11.28
N ALA A 88 4.23 -5.72 10.57
CA ALA A 88 4.10 -4.42 9.93
C ALA A 88 4.17 -3.27 10.94
N SER A 89 3.53 -3.42 12.11
CA SER A 89 3.59 -2.41 13.18
C SER A 89 4.98 -2.24 13.79
N LEU A 90 5.74 -3.33 13.91
CA LEU A 90 7.13 -3.29 14.38
C LEU A 90 8.04 -2.59 13.38
N LEU A 91 7.91 -2.92 12.09
CA LEU A 91 8.65 -2.25 11.01
C LEU A 91 8.29 -0.76 10.91
N LEU A 92 7.02 -0.42 11.12
CA LEU A 92 6.54 0.96 11.12
C LEU A 92 7.21 1.77 12.24
N ALA A 93 7.31 1.19 13.45
CA ALA A 93 7.99 1.82 14.58
C ALA A 93 9.50 2.00 14.31
N SER A 94 10.16 1.00 13.70
CA SER A 94 11.57 1.14 13.30
C SER A 94 11.78 2.24 12.27
N ASN A 95 10.92 2.32 11.25
CA ASN A 95 11.00 3.39 10.25
C ASN A 95 10.71 4.77 10.86
N ALA A 96 9.77 4.87 11.81
CA ALA A 96 9.53 6.10 12.54
C ALA A 96 10.76 6.55 13.34
N ALA A 97 11.45 5.61 13.99
CA ALA A 97 12.69 5.91 14.70
C ALA A 97 13.77 6.43 13.73
N LEU A 98 13.94 5.79 12.56
CA LEU A 98 14.91 6.23 11.55
C LEU A 98 14.58 7.61 10.96
N LEU A 99 13.30 7.94 10.81
CA LEU A 99 12.86 9.24 10.31
C LEU A 99 13.00 10.38 11.34
N THR A 100 12.95 10.06 12.64
CA THR A 100 12.95 11.05 13.72
C THR A 100 14.32 11.23 14.38
N THR A 101 15.25 10.28 14.19
CA THR A 101 16.59 10.35 14.77
C THR A 101 17.57 11.05 13.85
N GLU A 102 18.31 12.01 14.40
CA GLU A 102 19.46 12.60 13.71
C GLU A 102 20.61 11.58 13.64
N PRO A 103 21.26 11.39 12.48
CA PRO A 103 22.31 10.39 12.34
C PRO A 103 23.52 10.78 13.22
N PRO A 104 24.02 9.86 14.08
CA PRO A 104 25.03 10.21 15.09
C PRO A 104 26.44 10.48 14.53
N LEU A 105 26.70 10.22 13.24
CA LEU A 105 28.05 10.35 12.66
C LEU A 105 28.00 10.82 11.20
N SER A 106 28.43 12.06 10.96
CA SER A 106 28.39 12.76 9.68
C SER A 106 29.35 12.25 8.60
N GLY A 107 29.92 11.04 8.72
CA GLY A 107 31.15 10.71 8.00
C GLY A 107 31.34 9.32 7.41
N GLN A 108 30.69 8.24 7.87
CA GLN A 108 31.31 6.92 7.60
C GLN A 108 30.47 5.74 7.12
N ILE A 109 29.13 5.70 7.20
CA ILE A 109 28.46 4.42 6.85
C ILE A 109 27.28 4.56 5.88
N VAL A 110 26.27 5.41 6.11
CA VAL A 110 25.23 5.69 5.10
C VAL A 110 24.59 7.04 5.40
N ASN A 111 24.57 7.95 4.42
CA ASN A 111 23.89 9.24 4.56
C ASN A 111 22.38 9.09 4.30
N TYR A 112 21.62 8.66 5.31
CA TYR A 112 20.17 8.53 5.22
C TYR A 112 19.43 9.87 5.11
N THR A 113 20.12 11.00 5.32
CA THR A 113 19.58 12.35 5.07
C THR A 113 19.74 12.80 3.61
N ALA A 114 20.40 12.00 2.76
CA ALA A 114 20.33 12.22 1.32
C ALA A 114 18.88 12.06 0.83
N HIS A 115 18.47 12.89 -0.13
CA HIS A 115 17.09 12.94 -0.63
C HIS A 115 16.56 11.58 -1.08
N GLY A 116 17.39 10.75 -1.74
CA GLY A 116 16.99 9.44 -2.23
C GLY A 116 16.54 8.48 -1.10
N PRO A 117 17.44 8.11 -0.17
CA PRO A 117 17.10 7.28 0.98
C PRO A 117 15.94 7.84 1.82
N TYR A 118 15.88 9.17 1.98
CA TYR A 118 14.83 9.82 2.75
C TYR A 118 13.44 9.63 2.13
N ILE A 119 13.31 9.80 0.80
CA ILE A 119 12.05 9.55 0.08
C ILE A 119 11.66 8.07 0.19
N CYS A 120 12.63 7.15 0.05
CA CYS A 120 12.38 5.72 0.18
C CYS A 120 11.85 5.35 1.58
N LEU A 121 12.43 5.94 2.64
CA LEU A 121 11.97 5.76 4.02
C LEU A 121 10.52 6.26 4.19
N TRP A 122 10.18 7.45 3.70
CA TRP A 122 8.80 7.97 3.76
C TRP A 122 7.79 7.09 3.00
N VAL A 123 8.16 6.61 1.81
CA VAL A 123 7.30 5.71 1.03
C VAL A 123 7.07 4.41 1.78
N SER A 124 8.12 3.81 2.34
CA SER A 124 8.00 2.58 3.13
C SER A 124 7.17 2.79 4.40
N PHE A 125 7.33 3.93 5.07
CA PHE A 125 6.53 4.32 6.24
C PHE A 125 5.04 4.45 5.87
N GLY A 126 4.72 5.17 4.80
CA GLY A 126 3.35 5.33 4.32
C GLY A 126 2.69 4.01 3.92
N LEU A 127 3.44 3.12 3.25
CA LEU A 127 2.95 1.80 2.85
C LEU A 127 2.67 0.92 4.07
N LEU A 128 3.56 0.90 5.07
CA LEU A 128 3.35 0.17 6.32
C LEU A 128 2.16 0.71 7.12
N LEU A 129 2.01 2.04 7.19
CA LEU A 129 0.87 2.67 7.87
C LEU A 129 -0.45 2.30 7.19
N GLY A 130 -0.50 2.37 5.85
CA GLY A 130 -1.66 1.95 5.07
C GLY A 130 -2.00 0.47 5.28
N ALA A 131 -1.00 -0.41 5.31
CA ALA A 131 -1.19 -1.83 5.57
C ALA A 131 -1.78 -2.10 6.96
N VAL A 132 -1.35 -1.38 8.00
CA VAL A 132 -1.88 -1.52 9.37
C VAL A 132 -3.33 -1.02 9.47
N ILE A 133 -3.66 0.11 8.82
CA ILE A 133 -5.03 0.65 8.82
C ILE A 133 -5.98 -0.30 8.08
N VAL A 134 -5.61 -0.75 6.88
CA VAL A 134 -6.44 -1.68 6.10
C VAL A 134 -6.52 -3.04 6.80
N GLY A 135 -5.41 -3.55 7.33
CA GLY A 135 -5.36 -4.81 8.07
C GLY A 135 -6.27 -4.82 9.29
N SER A 136 -6.27 -3.74 10.08
CA SER A 136 -7.16 -3.61 11.23
C SER A 136 -8.63 -3.52 10.83
N GLY A 137 -8.97 -2.75 9.78
CA GLY A 137 -10.32 -2.67 9.23
C GLY A 137 -10.85 -4.02 8.73
N ILE A 138 -10.01 -4.81 8.03
CA ILE A 138 -10.38 -6.15 7.57
C ILE A 138 -10.64 -7.07 8.76
N ILE A 139 -9.78 -7.06 9.80
CA ILE A 139 -9.99 -7.88 10.99
C ILE A 139 -11.32 -7.53 11.68
N SER A 140 -11.64 -6.23 11.79
CA SER A 140 -12.94 -5.78 12.33
C SER A 140 -14.12 -6.21 11.45
N LEU A 141 -13.98 -6.17 10.13
CA LEU A 141 -15.01 -6.69 9.21
C LEU A 141 -15.19 -8.19 9.37
N MET A 142 -14.10 -8.95 9.47
CA MET A 142 -14.16 -10.40 9.64
C MET A 142 -14.81 -10.79 10.97
N ALA A 143 -14.63 -9.99 12.02
CA ALA A 143 -15.31 -10.19 13.30
C ALA A 143 -16.81 -9.86 13.26
N THR A 144 -17.24 -9.02 12.31
CA THR A 144 -18.63 -8.56 12.20
C THR A 144 -19.42 -9.26 11.08
N CYS A 145 -18.75 -9.84 10.08
CA CYS A 145 -19.38 -10.60 9.01
C CYS A 145 -19.84 -11.96 9.56
N THR A 146 -21.11 -12.05 9.95
CA THR A 146 -21.78 -13.33 10.18
C THR A 146 -21.96 -14.09 8.86
N ARG A 147 -22.13 -15.42 8.94
CA ARG A 147 -22.36 -16.29 7.77
C ARG A 147 -23.54 -15.80 6.91
N GLU A 148 -24.57 -15.24 7.54
CA GLU A 148 -25.75 -14.65 6.90
C GLU A 148 -25.37 -13.50 5.95
N PHE A 149 -24.51 -12.58 6.38
CA PHE A 149 -24.09 -11.46 5.53
C PHE A 149 -23.36 -11.93 4.26
N SER A 150 -22.56 -12.99 4.37
CA SER A 150 -21.87 -13.57 3.22
C SER A 150 -22.83 -14.24 2.24
N HIS A 151 -23.93 -14.80 2.75
CA HIS A 151 -24.99 -15.41 1.95
C HIS A 151 -25.72 -14.32 1.15
N ASP A 152 -26.15 -13.25 1.81
CA ASP A 152 -26.88 -12.15 1.20
C ASP A 152 -26.05 -11.43 0.13
N ALA A 153 -24.74 -11.23 0.39
CA ALA A 153 -23.84 -10.61 -0.58
C ALA A 153 -23.65 -11.46 -1.85
N CYS A 154 -23.63 -12.80 -1.72
CA CYS A 154 -23.56 -13.70 -2.87
C CYS A 154 -24.87 -13.72 -3.66
N GLU A 155 -26.00 -13.67 -2.96
CA GLU A 155 -27.34 -13.61 -3.58
C GLU A 155 -27.50 -12.32 -4.40
N MET A 156 -27.09 -11.17 -3.86
CA MET A 156 -27.08 -9.90 -4.58
C MET A 156 -26.17 -9.92 -5.82
N ALA A 157 -25.05 -10.65 -5.78
CA ALA A 157 -24.15 -10.77 -6.93
C ALA A 157 -24.72 -11.68 -8.03
N SER A 158 -25.37 -12.79 -7.63
CA SER A 158 -26.07 -13.71 -8.53
C SER A 158 -27.17 -13.02 -9.33
N ASP A 159 -27.96 -12.18 -8.65
CA ASP A 159 -29.17 -11.60 -9.21
C ASP A 159 -28.92 -10.33 -10.03
N THR A 160 -27.67 -9.92 -10.23
CA THR A 160 -27.38 -8.87 -11.22
C THR A 160 -27.48 -9.45 -12.62
N PRO A 161 -28.56 -9.18 -13.40
CA PRO A 161 -28.61 -9.61 -14.79
C PRO A 161 -27.43 -8.93 -15.50
N VAL A 162 -26.64 -9.72 -16.21
CA VAL A 162 -25.60 -9.23 -17.12
C VAL A 162 -26.30 -8.29 -18.11
N MET A 163 -26.23 -6.98 -17.85
CA MET A 163 -26.86 -5.96 -18.68
C MET A 163 -26.14 -5.89 -20.02
N GLY A 164 -26.55 -6.75 -20.95
CA GLY A 164 -26.64 -6.36 -22.35
C GLY A 164 -27.73 -5.30 -22.46
N ASN A 165 -27.35 -4.05 -22.73
CA ASN A 165 -28.17 -2.83 -22.83
C ASN A 165 -28.53 -2.10 -21.51
N GLY A 166 -27.54 -1.45 -20.91
CA GLY A 166 -27.56 0.01 -20.69
C GLY A 166 -28.80 0.68 -20.06
N ARG A 167 -29.42 0.14 -19.02
CA ARG A 167 -30.37 0.90 -18.17
C ARG A 167 -30.16 0.60 -16.70
N CYS A 168 -29.44 1.50 -16.01
CA CYS A 168 -29.33 1.52 -14.56
C CYS A 168 -30.73 1.54 -13.92
N ILE A 169 -31.09 0.47 -13.19
CA ILE A 169 -32.29 0.44 -12.36
C ILE A 169 -31.97 1.20 -11.08
N ALA A 170 -32.64 2.34 -10.90
CA ALA A 170 -32.61 3.09 -9.65
C ALA A 170 -33.25 2.22 -8.55
N LEU A 171 -32.45 1.89 -7.54
CA LEU A 171 -32.90 1.23 -6.32
C LEU A 171 -33.84 2.19 -5.59
N LYS A 172 -35.15 1.95 -5.72
CA LYS A 172 -36.19 2.70 -5.02
C LYS A 172 -36.31 2.09 -3.62
N ILE A 173 -35.59 2.67 -2.67
CA ILE A 173 -35.79 2.39 -1.24
C ILE A 173 -37.14 3.03 -0.89
N THR A 174 -38.18 2.20 -0.80
CA THR A 174 -39.42 2.60 -0.13
C THR A 174 -39.21 2.38 1.37
N PRO A 175 -39.27 3.43 2.22
CA PRO A 175 -39.38 3.22 3.65
C PRO A 175 -40.77 2.61 3.91
N ASP A 176 -40.79 1.42 4.53
CA ASP A 176 -42.03 0.87 5.07
C ASP A 176 -42.51 1.78 6.20
N GLU A 177 -43.62 2.44 5.91
CA GLU A 177 -44.49 3.11 6.86
C GLU A 177 -45.55 2.07 7.31
N GLU A 178 -46.02 2.18 8.56
CA GLU A 178 -47.13 1.42 9.17
C GLU A 178 -46.66 0.11 9.89
N ASP A 179 -46.72 -0.01 11.22
CA ASP A 179 -47.98 0.13 11.95
C ASP A 179 -47.86 0.53 13.43
N ARG A 180 -48.87 1.29 13.87
CA ARG A 180 -49.08 1.78 15.23
C ARG A 180 -49.84 0.73 16.04
N GLY A 181 -49.48 0.59 17.32
CA GLY A 181 -50.47 0.30 18.36
C GLY A 181 -50.09 -0.82 19.31
N LEU A 182 -49.50 -0.45 20.44
CA LEU A 182 -49.77 -1.14 21.71
C LEU A 182 -49.53 -0.20 22.89
N VAL A 183 -50.63 0.36 23.35
CA VAL A 183 -50.80 0.97 24.67
C VAL A 183 -50.56 -0.13 25.71
N GLY A 184 -49.51 0.01 26.52
CA GLY A 184 -49.13 -0.99 27.52
C GLY A 184 -48.35 -0.38 28.70
N ARG A 185 -49.07 0.30 29.59
CA ARG A 185 -48.91 0.24 31.06
C ARG A 185 -47.47 0.35 31.62
N TRP A 186 -47.04 1.58 31.93
CA TRP A 186 -45.94 1.81 32.88
C TRP A 186 -46.39 1.46 34.30
N SER A 187 -45.70 0.51 34.93
CA SER A 187 -45.75 0.27 36.37
C SER A 187 -44.34 0.39 36.92
N ALA A 188 -44.16 1.32 37.85
CA ALA A 188 -42.92 1.56 38.57
C ALA A 188 -42.59 0.38 39.51
N GLY A 189 -41.32 0.00 39.58
CA GLY A 189 -40.84 -1.09 40.44
C GLY A 189 -39.31 -1.18 40.52
N VAL A 190 -38.74 -0.29 41.32
CA VAL A 190 -37.57 -0.43 42.22
C VAL A 190 -36.51 -1.54 41.95
N ALA A 191 -35.29 -1.03 41.71
CA ALA A 191 -33.96 -1.49 42.20
C ALA A 191 -33.52 -2.95 42.05
N GLY A 192 -32.53 -3.13 41.15
CA GLY A 192 -31.55 -4.21 41.22
C GLY A 192 -30.39 -3.90 40.28
N ARG A 193 -29.20 -3.61 40.83
CA ARG A 193 -27.96 -3.46 40.07
C ARG A 193 -27.71 -4.73 39.25
N THR A 194 -27.62 -4.60 37.94
CA THR A 194 -27.01 -5.62 37.10
C THR A 194 -26.18 -4.91 36.03
N ILE A 195 -24.98 -5.43 35.86
CA ILE A 195 -23.86 -4.90 35.10
C ILE A 195 -24.32 -4.48 33.71
N ALA A 196 -24.01 -3.24 33.32
CA ALA A 196 -24.18 -2.74 31.97
C ALA A 196 -23.34 -3.60 31.02
N THR A 197 -23.98 -4.58 30.40
CA THR A 197 -23.53 -5.16 29.14
C THR A 197 -23.61 -4.04 28.11
N LEU A 198 -22.44 -3.55 27.71
CA LEU A 198 -22.26 -2.69 26.55
C LEU A 198 -23.02 -3.31 25.37
N SER A 199 -24.10 -2.65 24.96
CA SER A 199 -24.81 -2.96 23.72
C SER A 199 -23.80 -2.90 22.57
N PRO A 200 -23.84 -3.83 21.61
CA PRO A 200 -23.03 -3.70 20.41
C PRO A 200 -23.47 -2.42 19.71
N LEU A 201 -22.52 -1.50 19.52
CA LEU A 201 -22.67 -0.31 18.69
C LEU A 201 -23.37 -0.72 17.40
N ALA A 202 -24.53 -0.11 17.15
CA ALA A 202 -25.14 -0.09 15.82
C ALA A 202 -24.16 0.63 14.90
N ILE A 203 -23.34 -0.15 14.21
CA ILE A 203 -22.43 0.32 13.17
C ILE A 203 -23.30 0.52 11.94
N ASP A 204 -23.60 1.77 11.67
CA ASP A 204 -24.36 2.30 10.56
C ASP A 204 -23.91 1.68 9.20
N ASP A 205 -24.87 1.27 8.37
CA ASP A 205 -24.63 0.65 7.05
C ASP A 205 -23.90 1.58 6.07
N ASP A 206 -23.77 2.87 6.40
CA ASP A 206 -23.04 3.88 5.63
C ASP A 206 -21.51 3.60 5.55
N MET A 207 -20.98 2.78 6.45
CA MET A 207 -19.54 2.47 6.49
C MET A 207 -19.10 1.50 5.36
N LYS A 208 -20.01 0.72 4.77
CA LYS A 208 -19.71 -0.22 3.66
C LYS A 208 -19.36 0.49 2.35
N GLY A 209 -19.99 1.64 2.08
CA GLY A 209 -19.68 2.47 0.91
C GLY A 209 -18.29 3.13 1.04
N SER A 210 -17.96 3.57 2.25
CA SER A 210 -16.67 4.22 2.55
C SER A 210 -15.51 3.24 2.44
N LEU A 211 -15.65 2.00 2.93
CA LEU A 211 -14.56 1.02 2.91
C LEU A 211 -14.18 0.54 1.50
N ARG A 212 -15.17 0.35 0.61
CA ARG A 212 -14.90 0.02 -0.81
C ARG A 212 -14.12 1.11 -1.50
N ASN A 213 -14.45 2.38 -1.24
CA ASN A 213 -13.74 3.52 -1.80
C ASN A 213 -12.33 3.65 -1.23
N VAL A 214 -12.13 3.39 0.07
CA VAL A 214 -10.80 3.44 0.69
C VAL A 214 -9.88 2.34 0.17
N ALA A 215 -10.36 1.09 0.05
CA ALA A 215 -9.56 -0.01 -0.48
C ALA A 215 -9.18 0.21 -1.96
N PHE A 216 -10.13 0.69 -2.77
CA PHE A 216 -9.86 0.99 -4.18
C PHE A 216 -8.88 2.16 -4.34
N THR A 217 -9.03 3.21 -3.54
CA THR A 217 -8.12 4.37 -3.55
C THR A 217 -6.71 3.95 -3.12
N LEU A 218 -6.59 3.07 -2.13
CA LEU A 218 -5.29 2.61 -1.63
C LEU A 218 -4.56 1.72 -2.65
N VAL A 219 -5.28 0.82 -3.34
CA VAL A 219 -4.71 0.02 -4.44
C VAL A 219 -4.30 0.90 -5.62
N VAL A 220 -5.14 1.87 -6.01
CA VAL A 220 -4.82 2.81 -7.10
C VAL A 220 -3.62 3.69 -6.72
N THR A 221 -3.52 4.14 -5.48
CA THR A 221 -2.41 4.96 -4.99
C THR A 221 -1.11 4.16 -4.95
N ILE A 222 -1.14 2.92 -4.44
CA ILE A 222 0.03 2.02 -4.45
C ILE A 222 0.43 1.72 -5.89
N CYS A 223 -0.52 1.45 -6.79
CA CYS A 223 -0.22 1.16 -8.18
C CYS A 223 0.38 2.38 -8.89
N GLN A 224 -0.18 3.58 -8.71
CA GLN A 224 0.38 4.82 -9.26
C GLN A 224 1.79 5.10 -8.72
N TYR A 225 2.04 4.86 -7.43
CA TYR A 225 3.36 5.07 -6.84
C TYR A 225 4.39 4.05 -7.30
N VAL A 226 4.01 2.76 -7.41
CA VAL A 226 4.87 1.71 -7.97
C VAL A 226 5.20 2.03 -9.44
N THR A 227 4.22 2.51 -10.21
CA THR A 227 4.44 2.92 -11.61
C THR A 227 5.36 4.14 -11.70
N ALA A 228 5.20 5.12 -10.81
CA ALA A 228 6.07 6.30 -10.72
C ALA A 228 7.50 5.96 -10.28
N SER A 229 7.67 4.90 -9.48
CA SER A 229 9.00 4.43 -9.02
C SER A 229 9.69 3.51 -10.03
N LEU A 230 8.93 2.89 -10.93
CA LEU A 230 9.43 2.07 -12.05
C LEU A 230 9.75 2.91 -13.30
N LEU A 231 9.19 4.11 -13.41
CA LEU A 231 9.69 5.09 -14.35
C LEU A 231 11.08 5.52 -13.87
N PRO A 232 12.13 5.41 -14.71
CA PRO A 232 13.44 5.92 -14.34
C PRO A 232 13.24 7.39 -13.94
N PRO A 233 13.64 7.79 -12.73
CA PRO A 233 13.54 9.19 -12.36
C PRO A 233 14.24 9.97 -13.47
N ASN A 234 13.55 10.95 -14.02
CA ASN A 234 14.16 11.91 -14.92
C ASN A 234 15.08 12.75 -14.04
N VAL A 235 16.24 12.17 -13.75
CA VAL A 235 17.31 12.71 -12.93
C VAL A 235 17.98 13.79 -13.74
N SER A 236 17.37 14.96 -13.79
CA SER A 236 18.00 16.17 -14.34
C SER A 236 18.59 17.06 -13.24
N HIS A 237 18.67 16.57 -12.00
CA HIS A 237 19.21 17.33 -10.87
C HIS A 237 19.85 16.46 -9.77
N LEU A 238 20.46 15.31 -10.11
CA LEU A 238 21.38 14.65 -9.18
C LEU A 238 22.79 15.23 -9.32
N ASP A 239 23.23 15.79 -8.21
CA ASP A 239 24.58 15.69 -7.67
C ASP A 239 25.74 16.03 -8.63
N VAL A 240 25.93 17.33 -8.82
CA VAL A 240 27.12 17.91 -9.47
C VAL A 240 28.42 17.41 -8.83
N ARG A 241 28.40 16.99 -7.56
CA ARG A 241 29.58 16.43 -6.87
C ARG A 241 29.99 15.06 -7.43
N SER A 242 29.04 14.16 -7.68
CA SER A 242 29.33 12.85 -8.29
C SER A 242 29.59 12.94 -9.80
N ALA A 243 29.00 13.93 -10.48
CA ALA A 243 29.33 14.20 -11.89
C ALA A 243 30.72 14.83 -12.08
N LEU A 244 31.28 15.49 -11.07
CA LEU A 244 32.64 16.02 -11.10
C LEU A 244 33.69 14.91 -11.07
N GLU A 245 33.45 13.80 -10.36
CA GLU A 245 34.37 12.65 -10.32
C GLU A 245 34.42 11.86 -11.64
N ALA A 246 33.44 12.05 -12.54
CA ALA A 246 33.38 11.33 -13.81
C ALA A 246 34.07 12.05 -14.98
N ARG A 247 34.61 13.26 -14.78
CA ARG A 247 35.48 13.89 -15.78
C ARG A 247 36.93 13.57 -15.44
N ASP A 248 37.62 12.94 -16.39
CA ASP A 248 39.05 12.67 -16.28
C ASP A 248 39.79 13.96 -15.95
N CYS A 249 40.40 13.98 -14.75
CA CYS A 249 41.31 15.06 -14.36
C CYS A 249 42.44 15.15 -15.39
N VAL A 250 42.68 16.35 -15.91
CA VAL A 250 43.88 16.63 -16.68
C VAL A 250 44.94 17.17 -15.72
N ALA A 251 46.05 16.45 -15.59
CA ALA A 251 47.18 16.91 -14.79
C ALA A 251 47.67 18.28 -15.30
N THR A 252 47.87 19.22 -14.38
CA THR A 252 48.24 20.61 -14.71
C THR A 252 49.48 21.06 -13.92
N THR A 253 50.07 22.17 -14.33
CA THR A 253 51.25 22.80 -13.69
C THR A 253 50.89 23.86 -12.66
N CYS A 254 49.60 23.97 -12.30
CA CYS A 254 49.10 24.91 -11.29
C CYS A 254 49.68 24.55 -9.91
N GLN A 255 50.36 25.49 -9.25
CA GLN A 255 51.01 25.24 -7.96
C GLN A 255 50.05 25.55 -6.80
N CYS A 256 49.72 24.53 -6.02
CA CYS A 256 48.77 24.63 -4.90
C CYS A 256 49.44 24.94 -3.55
N THR A 257 50.68 25.42 -3.55
CA THR A 257 51.46 25.58 -2.31
C THR A 257 50.81 26.62 -1.39
N GLY A 258 50.24 26.16 -0.27
CA GLY A 258 49.57 27.01 0.73
C GLY A 258 48.04 27.06 0.63
N ILE A 259 47.43 26.37 -0.33
CA ILE A 259 45.98 26.21 -0.44
C ILE A 259 45.55 24.94 0.29
N ARG A 260 44.43 24.98 1.03
CA ARG A 260 43.87 23.79 1.70
C ARG A 260 43.48 22.74 0.66
N THR A 261 43.61 21.46 1.01
CA THR A 261 43.13 20.36 0.18
C THR A 261 41.65 20.51 -0.12
N GLY A 262 41.27 20.37 -1.39
CA GLY A 262 39.91 20.58 -1.86
C GLY A 262 39.83 21.13 -3.27
N LEU A 263 38.60 21.45 -3.68
CA LEU A 263 38.29 22.11 -4.94
C LEU A 263 38.36 23.63 -4.77
N PHE A 264 38.94 24.33 -5.74
CA PHE A 264 39.00 25.79 -5.77
C PHE A 264 38.92 26.32 -7.20
N CYS A 265 38.49 27.57 -7.35
CA CYS A 265 38.49 28.27 -8.64
C CYS A 265 39.85 28.92 -8.88
N GLY A 266 40.41 28.73 -10.07
CA GLY A 266 41.63 29.44 -10.49
C GLY A 266 41.35 30.93 -10.64
N ASP A 267 42.24 31.73 -10.07
CA ASP A 267 42.21 33.21 -10.04
C ASP A 267 43.29 33.84 -10.95
N GLY A 268 44.05 33.02 -11.67
CA GLY A 268 45.19 33.49 -12.47
C GLY A 268 46.53 33.44 -11.72
N ALA A 269 46.53 33.22 -10.40
CA ALA A 269 47.74 33.06 -9.61
C ALA A 269 48.32 31.65 -9.77
N PHE A 270 49.61 31.51 -9.45
CA PHE A 270 50.30 30.21 -9.39
C PHE A 270 50.18 29.33 -10.66
N ASN A 271 50.09 29.96 -11.84
CA ASN A 271 49.88 29.31 -13.14
C ASN A 271 48.52 28.59 -13.30
N CYS A 272 47.52 28.96 -12.51
CA CYS A 272 46.16 28.42 -12.61
C CYS A 272 45.32 29.33 -13.52
N LYS A 273 44.62 28.78 -14.52
CA LYS A 273 43.77 29.56 -15.44
C LYS A 273 42.55 30.12 -14.72
N VAL A 274 42.25 31.40 -14.95
CA VAL A 274 41.05 32.08 -14.44
C VAL A 274 39.79 31.35 -14.92
N GLY A 275 38.89 31.03 -14.00
CA GLY A 275 37.60 30.40 -14.30
C GLY A 275 37.62 28.87 -14.41
N ASN A 276 38.78 28.22 -14.32
CA ASN A 276 38.87 26.76 -14.23
C ASN A 276 38.74 26.26 -12.79
N VAL A 277 38.18 25.06 -12.61
CA VAL A 277 38.11 24.40 -11.30
C VAL A 277 39.28 23.43 -11.14
N TYR A 278 40.00 23.56 -10.04
CA TYR A 278 41.15 22.72 -9.71
C TYR A 278 40.94 21.95 -8.41
N GLN A 279 41.57 20.78 -8.29
CA GLN A 279 41.69 20.05 -7.02
C GLN A 279 43.16 19.88 -6.66
N CYS A 280 43.54 20.33 -5.45
CA CYS A 280 44.88 20.14 -4.91
C CYS A 280 44.99 18.83 -4.12
N GLY A 281 46.03 18.04 -4.40
CA GLY A 281 46.44 16.93 -3.55
C GLY A 281 47.09 17.40 -2.23
N GLU A 282 47.24 16.49 -1.27
CA GLU A 282 47.77 16.76 0.08
C GLU A 282 49.14 17.45 0.09
N ASN A 283 49.96 17.19 -0.92
CA ASN A 283 51.33 17.71 -1.00
C ASN A 283 51.42 19.06 -1.72
N GLY A 284 50.31 19.62 -2.23
CA GLY A 284 50.29 20.87 -3.00
C GLY A 284 51.03 20.83 -4.35
N GLN A 285 51.70 19.72 -4.68
CA GLN A 285 52.48 19.55 -5.92
C GLN A 285 51.68 18.93 -7.06
N ILE A 286 50.59 18.21 -6.75
CA ILE A 286 49.73 17.58 -7.74
C ILE A 286 48.42 18.36 -7.76
N SER A 287 48.11 18.95 -8.91
CA SER A 287 46.83 19.62 -9.15
C SER A 287 46.16 19.04 -10.38
N CYS A 288 44.84 18.92 -10.27
CA CYS A 288 43.96 18.36 -11.29
C CYS A 288 43.06 19.47 -11.85
N ASP A 289 43.05 19.69 -13.17
CA ASP A 289 42.16 20.64 -13.84
C ASP A 289 40.89 19.92 -14.33
N TYR A 290 39.73 20.40 -13.89
CA TYR A 290 38.41 19.92 -14.32
C TYR A 290 37.78 20.75 -15.44
N GLY A 291 38.48 21.79 -15.91
CA GLY A 291 38.06 22.69 -16.97
C GLY A 291 37.31 23.94 -16.46
N PHE A 292 36.91 24.77 -17.42
CA PHE A 292 36.23 26.05 -17.19
C PHE A 292 34.81 25.84 -16.64
N ARG A 293 34.41 26.69 -15.69
CA ARG A 293 33.02 26.82 -15.22
C ARG A 293 32.61 28.27 -15.12
N GLU A 294 31.42 28.56 -15.62
CA GLU A 294 30.83 29.91 -15.61
C GLU A 294 30.62 30.47 -14.19
N SER A 295 30.55 29.63 -13.16
CA SER A 295 30.41 30.07 -11.76
C SER A 295 31.71 30.62 -11.15
N CYS A 296 32.88 30.20 -11.63
CA CYS A 296 34.16 30.60 -11.05
C CYS A 296 34.56 32.08 -11.31
N PRO A 297 34.35 32.66 -12.51
CA PRO A 297 34.65 34.07 -12.77
C PRO A 297 33.92 35.04 -11.85
N ASP A 298 32.67 34.72 -11.48
CA ASP A 298 31.80 35.68 -10.80
C ASP A 298 31.98 35.70 -9.29
N CYS A 299 32.29 34.55 -8.66
CA CYS A 299 32.30 34.46 -7.19
C CYS A 299 33.64 34.09 -6.59
N THR A 300 34.66 33.73 -7.38
CA THR A 300 35.97 33.21 -6.90
C THR A 300 35.88 31.97 -5.99
N VAL A 301 34.69 31.44 -5.74
CA VAL A 301 34.40 30.25 -4.96
C VAL A 301 33.72 29.21 -5.82
N VAL A 302 33.91 27.93 -5.48
CA VAL A 302 33.36 26.79 -6.26
C VAL A 302 31.82 26.79 -6.25
N PHE A 303 31.21 27.37 -5.22
CA PHE A 303 29.77 27.50 -5.07
C PHE A 303 29.41 28.97 -4.83
N CYS A 304 28.81 29.61 -5.84
CA CYS A 304 28.07 30.85 -5.66
C CYS A 304 26.70 30.52 -5.05
N GLU A 305 26.34 31.11 -3.91
CA GLU A 305 24.94 31.21 -3.49
C GLU A 305 24.26 32.41 -4.16
#